data_AF-A0A932GB63-F1
#
_entry.id   AF-A0A932GB63-F1
#
_cell.length_a   1.000
_cell.length_b   1.000
_cell.length_c   1.000
_cell.angle_alpha   90.00
_cell.angle_beta   90.00
_cell.angle_gamma   90.00
#
_symmetry.space_group_name_H-M   'P 1'
#
loop_
_entity.id
_entity.type
_entity.pdbx_description
1 polymer ?
#
loop_
_entity_poly.entity_id
_entity_poly.type
_entity_poly.pdbx_seq_one_letter_code
_entity_poly.pdbx_strand_id
1 'polypeptide(L)'
;MADSTVQVPTSRTHGVATGTAGVTPSANGDVVAIDDLRDLYKKIRAELAKVIIGQDQVLEQMLICILARGHSLLMGVPGLAKTTMVNSLAQVMSLEFNRIQFTPDLMPSDITGTDILQDTDQPGRRAFVFIKGPVFANIILADEINRTPPKTQSALLEAMQEHRVTVAGRMFLLPAPFFVLATQNPIEQEGTYPLPEAQLDRFMFFIQVNYPSLGEEQRIARETTGAPPPPLAKLIQGEQVMAFQEVVQRVPVPDHIYDTAVDLVRRSRPRTDLVPEWINKWVAWGAGPRAVQYLIRGAKAHAVLHGSYLVRMEDLEAVAHPVLAHRILTNFQAQAEGMTSTQIIDRMLGEIRGEQRRG
;
A
#
# COMPACT_ATOMS: atom_id res chain seq x y z
N MET A 1 -65.67 -8.40 -41.36
CA MET A 1 -66.57 -9.43 -40.81
C MET A 1 -65.73 -10.35 -39.93
N ALA A 2 -66.29 -10.72 -38.79
CA ALA A 2 -65.82 -11.74 -37.85
C ALA A 2 -64.49 -11.47 -37.13
N ASP A 3 -64.65 -10.76 -36.01
CA ASP A 3 -63.85 -10.81 -34.81
C ASP A 3 -64.02 -12.21 -34.17
N SER A 4 -62.94 -12.91 -33.82
CA SER A 4 -63.01 -14.16 -33.06
C SER A 4 -61.77 -14.36 -32.19
N THR A 5 -61.86 -13.78 -30.99
CA THR A 5 -61.58 -14.35 -29.68
C THR A 5 -60.87 -15.72 -29.65
N VAL A 6 -59.63 -15.75 -29.14
CA VAL A 6 -59.10 -16.93 -28.43
C VAL A 6 -58.54 -16.47 -27.10
N GLN A 7 -59.21 -16.92 -26.04
CA GLN A 7 -58.84 -16.73 -24.64
C GLN A 7 -57.60 -17.57 -24.30
N VAL A 8 -56.67 -16.95 -23.58
CA VAL A 8 -55.55 -17.60 -22.88
C VAL A 8 -56.01 -17.94 -21.46
N PRO A 9 -55.84 -19.17 -20.96
CA PRO A 9 -55.93 -19.42 -19.53
C PRO A 9 -54.55 -19.31 -18.87
N THR A 10 -54.58 -18.55 -17.79
CA THR A 10 -53.59 -18.31 -16.74
C THR A 10 -52.93 -19.55 -16.15
N SER A 11 -51.60 -19.50 -15.98
CA SER A 11 -50.92 -20.18 -14.88
C SER A 11 -49.92 -19.23 -14.23
N ARG A 12 -50.17 -18.92 -12.96
CA ARG A 12 -49.33 -18.13 -12.06
C ARG A 12 -48.00 -18.84 -11.81
N THR A 13 -46.90 -18.13 -11.93
CA THR A 13 -45.66 -18.43 -11.21
C THR A 13 -45.12 -17.15 -10.59
N HIS A 14 -45.02 -17.18 -9.25
CA HIS A 14 -44.36 -16.15 -8.45
C HIS A 14 -42.89 -16.03 -8.85
N GLY A 15 -42.51 -14.85 -9.32
CA GLY A 15 -41.12 -14.43 -9.49
C GLY A 15 -40.89 -13.20 -8.63
N VAL A 16 -40.22 -13.40 -7.50
CA VAL A 16 -39.84 -12.38 -6.53
C VAL A 16 -38.92 -11.36 -7.19
N ALA A 17 -39.38 -10.12 -7.28
CA ALA A 17 -38.55 -8.99 -7.67
C ALA A 17 -37.66 -8.60 -6.47
N THR A 18 -36.43 -9.10 -6.42
CA THR A 18 -35.39 -8.53 -5.55
C THR A 18 -34.85 -7.28 -6.21
N GLY A 19 -35.45 -6.14 -5.86
CA GLY A 19 -34.89 -4.83 -6.15
C GLY A 19 -33.57 -4.66 -5.40
N THR A 20 -32.46 -4.59 -6.13
CA THR A 20 -31.20 -4.07 -5.62
C THR A 20 -31.37 -2.57 -5.41
N ALA A 21 -31.73 -2.17 -4.19
CA ALA A 21 -31.71 -0.79 -3.78
C ALA A 21 -30.27 -0.27 -3.83
N GLY A 22 -29.98 0.58 -4.81
CA GLY A 22 -28.77 1.39 -4.82
C GLY A 22 -28.78 2.27 -3.58
N VAL A 23 -27.89 1.99 -2.64
CA VAL A 23 -27.69 2.83 -1.46
C VAL A 23 -27.03 4.12 -1.92
N THR A 24 -27.82 5.18 -2.00
CA THR A 24 -27.30 6.55 -2.10
C THR A 24 -26.48 6.80 -0.82
N PRO A 25 -25.18 7.14 -0.89
CA PRO A 25 -24.39 7.35 0.32
C PRO A 25 -24.92 8.59 1.05
N SER A 26 -25.29 8.42 2.32
CA SER A 26 -25.64 9.55 3.18
C SER A 26 -24.43 9.90 4.04
N ALA A 27 -24.22 11.19 4.32
CA ALA A 27 -23.13 11.67 5.19
C ALA A 27 -23.14 10.99 6.58
N ASN A 28 -24.32 10.58 7.07
CA ASN A 28 -24.45 9.82 8.31
C ASN A 28 -23.88 8.40 8.22
N GLY A 29 -23.90 7.76 7.04
CA GLY A 29 -23.31 6.45 6.82
C GLY A 29 -21.78 6.47 6.87
N ASP A 30 -21.17 7.55 6.37
CA ASP A 30 -19.71 7.70 6.38
C ASP A 30 -19.17 7.96 7.79
N VAL A 31 -19.88 8.75 8.62
CA VAL A 31 -19.52 8.97 10.03
C VAL A 31 -19.48 7.66 10.80
N VAL A 32 -20.53 6.84 10.68
CA VAL A 32 -20.60 5.52 11.35
C VAL A 32 -19.47 4.61 10.87
N ALA A 33 -19.22 4.56 9.56
CA ALA A 33 -18.13 3.75 9.01
C ALA A 33 -16.74 4.18 9.52
N ILE A 34 -16.52 5.49 9.72
CA ILE A 34 -15.26 6.01 10.28
C ILE A 34 -15.10 5.61 11.75
N ASP A 35 -16.16 5.70 12.55
CA ASP A 35 -16.14 5.26 13.94
C ASP A 35 -15.91 3.75 14.07
N ASP A 36 -16.58 2.95 13.24
CA ASP A 36 -16.39 1.50 13.16
C ASP A 36 -14.95 1.15 12.77
N LEU A 37 -14.36 1.88 11.81
CA LEU A 37 -12.97 1.65 11.40
C LEU A 37 -11.99 1.96 12.53
N ARG A 38 -12.18 3.06 13.26
CA ARG A 38 -11.33 3.43 14.41
C ARG A 38 -11.33 2.32 15.46
N ASP A 39 -12.50 1.79 15.80
CA ASP A 39 -12.62 0.77 16.82
C ASP A 39 -12.12 -0.60 16.32
N LEU A 40 -12.28 -0.89 15.04
CA LEU A 40 -11.66 -2.02 14.39
C LEU A 40 -10.13 -1.90 14.36
N TYR A 41 -9.57 -0.72 14.08
CA TYR A 41 -8.14 -0.46 14.09
C TYR A 41 -7.52 -0.76 15.45
N LYS A 42 -8.16 -0.34 16.55
CA LYS A 42 -7.73 -0.70 17.92
C LYS A 42 -7.69 -2.21 18.12
N LYS A 43 -8.70 -2.94 17.63
CA LYS A 43 -8.75 -4.41 17.70
C LYS A 43 -7.65 -5.05 16.86
N ILE A 44 -7.43 -4.58 15.63
CA ILE A 44 -6.36 -5.05 14.75
C ILE A 44 -5.00 -4.86 15.42
N ARG A 45 -4.73 -3.67 15.97
CA ARG A 45 -3.47 -3.40 16.67
C ARG A 45 -3.27 -4.32 17.87
N ALA A 46 -4.30 -4.50 18.69
CA ALA A 46 -4.24 -5.40 19.85
C ALA A 46 -4.02 -6.87 19.43
N GLU A 47 -4.62 -7.30 18.32
CA GLU A 47 -4.46 -8.65 17.79
C GLU A 47 -3.04 -8.87 17.25
N LEU A 48 -2.52 -7.92 16.48
CA LEU A 48 -1.16 -7.96 15.92
C LEU A 48 -0.09 -7.87 17.00
N ALA A 49 -0.33 -7.13 18.09
CA ALA A 49 0.58 -7.00 19.23
C ALA A 49 0.85 -8.33 19.97
N LYS A 50 0.04 -9.37 19.73
CA LYS A 50 0.28 -10.73 20.26
C LYS A 50 1.48 -11.42 19.63
N VAL A 51 1.87 -11.00 18.42
CA VAL A 51 2.92 -11.64 17.61
C VAL A 51 4.02 -10.64 17.26
N ILE A 52 3.69 -9.36 17.15
CA ILE A 52 4.58 -8.30 16.66
C ILE A 52 4.89 -7.35 17.80
N ILE A 53 6.18 -7.16 18.08
CA ILE A 53 6.66 -6.36 19.20
C ILE A 53 7.43 -5.16 18.65
N GLY A 54 7.05 -3.94 19.08
CA GLY A 54 7.82 -2.72 18.83
C GLY A 54 7.75 -2.15 17.41
N GLN A 55 6.70 -2.50 16.64
CA GLN A 55 6.56 -2.10 15.24
C GLN A 55 5.20 -1.43 14.95
N ASP A 56 4.65 -0.75 15.95
CA ASP A 56 3.33 -0.09 15.84
C ASP A 56 3.27 0.90 14.68
N GLN A 57 4.30 1.74 14.52
CA GLN A 57 4.35 2.74 13.46
C GLN A 57 4.41 2.12 12.06
N VAL A 58 5.18 1.03 11.90
CA VAL A 58 5.29 0.31 10.63
C VAL A 58 3.95 -0.33 10.25
N LEU A 59 3.27 -0.95 11.23
CA LEU A 59 1.94 -1.52 11.04
C LEU A 59 0.90 -0.47 10.68
N GLU A 60 0.93 0.67 11.34
CA GLU A 60 0.05 1.80 11.03
C GLU A 60 0.28 2.32 9.61
N GLN A 61 1.54 2.53 9.20
CA GLN A 61 1.88 2.93 7.83
C GLN A 61 1.43 1.91 6.78
N MET A 62 1.53 0.61 7.07
CA MET A 62 1.03 -0.44 6.19
C MET A 62 -0.50 -0.38 6.05
N LEU A 63 -1.23 -0.23 7.16
CA LEU A 63 -2.69 -0.09 7.15
C LEU A 63 -3.14 1.16 6.38
N ILE A 64 -2.49 2.30 6.61
CA ILE A 64 -2.72 3.54 5.87
C ILE A 64 -2.48 3.31 4.37
N CYS A 65 -1.40 2.63 4.00
CA CYS A 65 -1.09 2.31 2.61
C CYS A 65 -2.17 1.45 1.95
N ILE A 66 -2.66 0.40 2.64
CA ILE A 66 -3.74 -0.46 2.16
C ILE A 66 -5.04 0.35 1.98
N LEU A 67 -5.41 1.16 2.97
CA LEU A 67 -6.62 1.99 2.93
C LEU A 67 -6.55 3.09 1.86
N ALA A 68 -5.35 3.59 1.56
CA ALA A 68 -5.10 4.57 0.52
C ALA A 68 -4.94 3.97 -0.89
N ARG A 69 -5.08 2.64 -1.05
CA ARG A 69 -4.83 1.90 -2.30
C ARG A 69 -3.40 2.13 -2.84
N GLY A 70 -2.43 2.21 -1.94
CA GLY A 70 -1.02 2.35 -2.25
C GLY A 70 -0.26 1.04 -2.15
N HIS A 71 1.02 1.10 -2.51
CA HIS A 71 2.01 0.05 -2.27
C HIS A 71 3.16 0.63 -1.46
N SER A 72 3.84 -0.18 -0.67
CA SER A 72 4.96 0.29 0.15
C SER A 72 6.25 -0.47 -0.13
N LEU A 73 7.34 0.26 0.00
CA LEU A 73 8.70 -0.25 -0.01
C LEU A 73 9.22 -0.21 1.42
N LEU A 74 9.67 -1.35 1.94
CA LEU A 74 10.16 -1.51 3.29
C LEU A 74 11.66 -1.72 3.27
N MET A 75 12.39 -0.78 3.83
CA MET A 75 13.83 -0.89 4.04
C MET A 75 14.09 -1.23 5.50
N GLY A 76 14.90 -2.25 5.74
CA GLY A 76 15.29 -2.63 7.09
C GLY A 76 16.29 -3.76 7.05
N VAL A 77 17.00 -3.98 8.15
CA VAL A 77 17.96 -5.08 8.27
C VAL A 77 17.26 -6.44 8.28
N PRO A 78 17.98 -7.53 7.93
CA PRO A 78 17.48 -8.90 8.09
C PRO A 78 17.07 -9.20 9.54
N GLY A 79 16.09 -10.06 9.74
CA GLY A 79 15.69 -10.55 11.06
C GLY A 79 14.64 -9.73 11.81
N LEU A 80 14.14 -8.62 11.25
CA LEU A 80 13.11 -7.78 11.90
C LEU A 80 11.66 -8.27 11.72
N ALA A 81 11.45 -9.59 11.67
CA ALA A 81 10.14 -10.23 11.57
C ALA A 81 9.20 -9.69 10.45
N LYS A 82 9.76 -9.13 9.36
CA LYS A 82 9.00 -8.52 8.25
C LYS A 82 7.98 -9.49 7.64
N THR A 83 8.40 -10.73 7.38
CA THR A 83 7.51 -11.77 6.85
C THR A 83 6.37 -12.09 7.81
N THR A 84 6.68 -12.20 9.11
CA THR A 84 5.68 -12.40 10.16
C THR A 84 4.70 -11.24 10.21
N MET A 85 5.18 -10.01 10.07
CA MET A 85 4.35 -8.80 10.09
C MET A 85 3.30 -8.81 8.97
N VAL A 86 3.73 -9.05 7.72
CA VAL A 86 2.81 -9.07 6.57
C VAL A 86 1.85 -10.25 6.64
N ASN A 87 2.34 -11.43 7.00
CA ASN A 87 1.51 -12.63 7.12
C ASN A 87 0.44 -12.46 8.22
N SER A 88 0.82 -11.95 9.38
CA SER A 88 -0.12 -11.65 10.48
C SER A 88 -1.18 -10.64 10.06
N LEU A 89 -0.79 -9.59 9.32
CA LEU A 89 -1.73 -8.61 8.79
C LEU A 89 -2.73 -9.26 7.81
N ALA A 90 -2.24 -10.09 6.88
CA ALA A 90 -3.10 -10.79 5.94
C ALA A 90 -4.09 -11.74 6.63
N GLN A 91 -3.65 -12.46 7.67
CA GLN A 91 -4.52 -13.32 8.47
C GLN A 91 -5.61 -12.54 9.19
N VAL A 92 -5.26 -11.44 9.86
CA VAL A 92 -6.23 -10.59 10.56
C VAL A 92 -7.24 -9.97 9.59
N MET A 93 -6.81 -9.67 8.36
CA MET A 93 -7.65 -9.09 7.30
C MET A 93 -8.35 -10.14 6.41
N SER A 94 -8.19 -11.44 6.70
CA SER A 94 -8.74 -12.54 5.89
C SER A 94 -8.40 -12.42 4.39
N LEU A 95 -7.19 -11.94 4.08
CA LEU A 95 -6.72 -11.70 2.73
C LEU A 95 -5.77 -12.81 2.28
N GLU A 96 -5.80 -13.17 0.99
CA GLU A 96 -4.83 -14.12 0.43
C GLU A 96 -3.43 -13.50 0.45
N PHE A 97 -2.46 -14.26 0.96
CA PHE A 97 -1.07 -13.85 1.10
C PHE A 97 -0.17 -14.72 0.24
N ASN A 98 0.69 -14.09 -0.55
CA ASN A 98 1.79 -14.75 -1.24
C ASN A 98 3.12 -14.04 -0.98
N ARG A 99 4.18 -14.83 -0.88
CA ARG A 99 5.57 -14.34 -0.81
C ARG A 99 6.29 -14.68 -2.11
N ILE A 100 6.93 -13.67 -2.70
CA ILE A 100 7.79 -13.79 -3.86
C ILE A 100 9.19 -13.41 -3.40
N GLN A 101 10.10 -14.38 -3.42
CA GLN A 101 11.52 -14.12 -3.19
C GLN A 101 12.15 -13.70 -4.51
N PHE A 102 12.72 -12.51 -4.57
CA PHE A 102 13.45 -12.04 -5.75
C PHE A 102 14.86 -12.63 -5.72
N THR A 103 15.13 -13.49 -6.70
CA THR A 103 16.44 -14.10 -6.92
C THR A 103 16.99 -13.68 -8.29
N PRO A 104 18.30 -13.78 -8.54
CA PRO A 104 18.90 -13.34 -9.81
C PRO A 104 18.37 -14.07 -11.05
N ASP A 105 17.86 -15.29 -10.86
CA ASP A 105 17.32 -16.18 -11.89
C ASP A 105 15.80 -16.06 -12.10
N LEU A 106 15.10 -15.29 -11.25
CA LEU A 106 13.65 -15.14 -11.33
C LEU A 106 13.23 -14.49 -12.67
N MET A 107 12.35 -15.15 -13.40
CA MET A 107 11.82 -14.67 -14.67
C MET A 107 10.50 -13.89 -14.48
N PRO A 108 10.15 -12.96 -15.39
CA PRO A 108 8.84 -12.29 -15.36
C PRO A 108 7.65 -13.25 -15.27
N SER A 109 7.70 -14.37 -16.02
CA SER A 109 6.67 -15.41 -16.03
C SER A 109 6.49 -16.10 -14.68
N ASP A 110 7.52 -16.15 -13.84
CA ASP A 110 7.44 -16.75 -12.51
C ASP A 110 6.66 -15.87 -11.54
N ILE A 111 6.48 -14.58 -11.86
CA ILE A 111 5.66 -13.62 -11.11
C ILE A 111 4.25 -13.59 -11.70
N THR A 112 4.14 -13.41 -13.02
CA THR A 112 2.88 -13.18 -13.72
C THR A 112 2.10 -14.46 -14.00
N GLY A 113 2.76 -15.62 -14.01
CA GLY A 113 2.19 -16.88 -14.48
C GLY A 113 2.58 -17.20 -15.93
N THR A 114 2.30 -18.45 -16.31
CA THR A 114 2.68 -19.00 -17.63
C THR A 114 1.60 -19.95 -18.15
N ASP A 115 1.51 -20.07 -19.47
CA ASP A 115 0.67 -21.07 -20.12
C ASP A 115 1.40 -22.42 -20.14
N ILE A 116 0.80 -23.44 -19.55
CA ILE A 116 1.28 -24.82 -19.62
C ILE A 116 0.41 -25.62 -20.58
N LEU A 117 1.04 -26.55 -21.29
CA LEU A 117 0.32 -27.48 -22.15
C LEU A 117 -0.15 -28.66 -21.31
N GLN A 118 -1.46 -28.76 -21.08
CA GLN A 118 -2.08 -29.83 -20.30
C GLN A 118 -2.89 -30.75 -21.21
N ASP A 119 -2.83 -32.06 -20.94
CA ASP A 119 -3.71 -33.03 -21.58
C ASP A 119 -5.16 -32.75 -21.13
N THR A 120 -6.08 -32.66 -22.08
CA THR A 120 -7.50 -32.49 -21.77
C THR A 120 -8.14 -33.83 -21.40
N ASP A 121 -9.37 -33.80 -20.89
CA ASP A 121 -10.16 -35.01 -20.59
C ASP A 121 -10.38 -35.93 -21.82
N GLN A 122 -10.03 -35.45 -23.03
CA GLN A 122 -10.02 -36.24 -24.27
C GLN A 122 -8.61 -36.77 -24.56
N PRO A 123 -8.42 -38.10 -24.69
CA PRO A 123 -7.13 -38.70 -25.03
C PRO A 123 -6.55 -38.10 -26.32
N GLY A 124 -5.31 -37.61 -26.24
CA GLY A 124 -4.56 -37.10 -27.39
C GLY A 124 -4.78 -35.62 -27.74
N ARG A 125 -5.61 -34.89 -26.99
CA ARG A 125 -5.83 -33.45 -27.22
C ARG A 125 -5.19 -32.64 -26.09
N ARG A 126 -4.30 -31.72 -26.46
CA ARG A 126 -3.60 -30.82 -25.53
C ARG A 126 -4.15 -29.40 -25.62
N ALA A 127 -4.31 -28.74 -24.49
CA ALA A 127 -4.75 -27.35 -24.41
C ALA A 127 -3.76 -26.51 -23.59
N PHE A 128 -3.57 -25.26 -23.98
CA PHE A 128 -2.83 -24.30 -23.18
C PHE A 128 -3.71 -23.81 -22.02
N VAL A 129 -3.33 -24.17 -20.80
CA VAL A 129 -3.97 -23.75 -19.55
C VAL A 129 -3.08 -22.74 -18.86
N PHE A 130 -3.64 -21.58 -18.55
CA PHE A 130 -2.91 -20.53 -17.85
C PHE A 130 -2.80 -20.87 -16.36
N ILE A 131 -1.57 -20.97 -15.87
CA ILE A 131 -1.27 -21.10 -14.43
C ILE A 131 -0.96 -19.72 -13.89
N LYS A 132 -1.83 -19.25 -12.98
CA LYS A 132 -1.66 -17.99 -12.27
C LYS A 132 -0.36 -17.99 -11.48
N GLY A 133 0.46 -16.96 -11.67
CA GLY A 133 1.65 -16.72 -10.85
C GLY A 133 1.31 -16.26 -9.43
N PRO A 134 2.32 -16.13 -8.57
CA PRO A 134 2.14 -15.73 -7.17
C PRO A 134 1.59 -14.30 -7.00
N VAL A 135 1.63 -13.46 -8.04
CA VAL A 135 1.05 -12.10 -8.00
C VAL A 135 -0.47 -12.09 -7.86
N PHE A 136 -1.15 -13.21 -8.13
CA PHE A 136 -2.61 -13.34 -7.98
C PHE A 136 -3.00 -13.66 -6.53
N ALA A 137 -2.68 -12.76 -5.61
CA ALA A 137 -3.16 -12.76 -4.23
C ALA A 137 -3.39 -11.32 -3.76
N ASN A 138 -4.14 -11.13 -2.66
CA ASN A 138 -4.48 -9.80 -2.15
C ASN A 138 -3.27 -9.06 -1.57
N ILE A 139 -2.38 -9.77 -0.87
CA ILE A 139 -1.17 -9.22 -0.26
C ILE A 139 0.04 -9.96 -0.79
N ILE A 140 0.94 -9.22 -1.44
CA ILE A 140 2.20 -9.73 -1.95
C ILE A 140 3.36 -9.18 -1.13
N LEU A 141 4.15 -10.07 -0.54
CA LEU A 141 5.47 -9.74 -0.01
C LEU A 141 6.51 -10.02 -1.10
N ALA A 142 7.07 -8.97 -1.69
CA ALA A 142 8.14 -9.03 -2.67
C ALA A 142 9.49 -8.83 -1.98
N ASP A 143 10.10 -9.93 -1.54
CA ASP A 143 11.30 -9.90 -0.72
C ASP A 143 12.55 -9.69 -1.58
N GLU A 144 13.41 -8.74 -1.19
CA GLU A 144 14.68 -8.42 -1.83
C GLU A 144 14.55 -8.06 -3.31
N ILE A 145 13.60 -7.17 -3.64
CA ILE A 145 13.30 -6.78 -5.03
C ILE A 145 14.53 -6.31 -5.82
N ASN A 146 15.55 -5.80 -5.13
CA ASN A 146 16.82 -5.39 -5.71
C ASN A 146 17.76 -6.56 -6.07
N ARG A 147 17.40 -7.84 -5.93
CA ARG A 147 18.26 -8.99 -6.30
C ARG A 147 17.98 -9.58 -7.68
N THR A 148 17.02 -9.03 -8.42
CA THR A 148 16.64 -9.53 -9.74
C THR A 148 16.83 -8.44 -10.81
N PRO A 149 17.13 -8.81 -12.07
CA PRO A 149 17.28 -7.83 -13.15
C PRO A 149 16.05 -6.92 -13.35
N PRO A 150 16.24 -5.71 -13.92
CA PRO A 150 15.18 -4.72 -14.12
C PRO A 150 13.95 -5.21 -14.89
N LYS A 151 14.11 -6.18 -15.79
CA LYS A 151 13.02 -6.74 -16.59
C LYS A 151 11.99 -7.48 -15.71
N THR A 152 12.45 -8.24 -14.72
CA THR A 152 11.56 -8.97 -13.80
C THR A 152 10.97 -8.03 -12.75
N GLN A 153 11.74 -7.06 -12.26
CA GLN A 153 11.21 -5.98 -11.40
C GLN A 153 10.03 -5.26 -12.09
N SER A 154 10.19 -4.97 -13.38
CA SER A 154 9.15 -4.29 -14.17
C SER A 154 7.84 -5.08 -14.24
N ALA A 155 7.88 -6.42 -14.24
CA ALA A 155 6.67 -7.24 -14.28
C ALA A 155 5.80 -7.06 -13.03
N LEU A 156 6.41 -7.03 -11.83
CA LEU A 156 5.69 -6.73 -10.59
C LEU A 156 5.20 -5.27 -10.57
N LEU A 157 6.04 -4.33 -10.99
CA LEU A 157 5.70 -2.90 -11.00
C LEU A 157 4.57 -2.57 -11.99
N GLU A 158 4.50 -3.28 -13.12
CA GLU A 158 3.39 -3.17 -14.07
C GLU A 158 2.11 -3.69 -13.45
N ALA A 159 2.15 -4.88 -12.83
CA ALA A 159 1.00 -5.44 -12.11
C ALA A 159 0.47 -4.49 -11.01
N MET A 160 1.37 -3.81 -10.30
CA MET A 160 1.02 -2.79 -9.30
C MET A 160 0.28 -1.59 -9.90
N GLN A 161 0.68 -1.11 -11.08
CA GLN A 161 0.06 0.09 -11.67
C GLN A 161 -1.22 -0.23 -12.44
N GLU A 162 -1.24 -1.36 -13.15
CA GLU A 162 -2.32 -1.74 -14.06
C GLU A 162 -3.43 -2.53 -13.34
N HIS A 163 -3.17 -3.08 -12.14
CA HIS A 163 -4.05 -3.99 -11.41
C HIS A 163 -4.53 -5.21 -12.24
N ARG A 164 -3.74 -5.56 -13.26
CA ARG A 164 -3.97 -6.66 -14.18
C ARG A 164 -2.64 -7.14 -14.72
N VAL A 165 -2.65 -8.35 -15.24
CA VAL A 165 -1.51 -8.99 -15.90
C VAL A 165 -1.93 -9.41 -17.30
N THR A 166 -1.08 -9.12 -18.29
CA THR A 166 -1.29 -9.57 -19.67
C THR A 166 -0.29 -10.65 -20.04
N VAL A 167 -0.77 -11.86 -20.32
CA VAL A 167 0.07 -12.99 -20.77
C VAL A 167 -0.48 -13.51 -22.08
N ALA A 168 0.40 -13.66 -23.09
CA ALA A 168 0.05 -14.17 -24.42
C ALA A 168 -1.18 -13.47 -25.06
N GLY A 169 -1.33 -12.17 -24.84
CA GLY A 169 -2.45 -11.36 -25.36
C GLY A 169 -3.78 -11.51 -24.58
N ARG A 170 -3.82 -12.29 -23.50
CA ARG A 170 -4.97 -12.42 -22.60
C ARG A 170 -4.76 -11.59 -21.34
N MET A 171 -5.80 -10.86 -20.93
CA MET A 171 -5.79 -10.03 -19.73
C MET A 171 -6.41 -10.78 -18.54
N PHE A 172 -5.75 -10.72 -17.39
CA PHE A 172 -6.21 -11.31 -16.13
C PHE A 172 -6.21 -10.23 -15.05
N LEU A 173 -7.35 -10.03 -14.39
CA LEU A 173 -7.46 -9.06 -13.29
C LEU A 173 -6.85 -9.64 -12.01
N LEU A 174 -6.20 -8.76 -11.24
CA LEU A 174 -5.69 -9.09 -9.92
C LEU A 174 -6.84 -9.03 -8.89
N PRO A 175 -6.78 -9.84 -7.82
CA PRO A 175 -7.80 -9.81 -6.77
C PRO A 175 -7.77 -8.47 -6.03
N ALA A 176 -8.94 -7.93 -5.68
CA ALA A 176 -9.07 -6.71 -4.91
C ALA A 176 -9.50 -7.02 -3.45
N PRO A 177 -8.96 -6.31 -2.44
CA PRO A 177 -7.89 -5.32 -2.52
C PRO A 177 -6.55 -5.96 -2.92
N PHE A 178 -5.70 -5.19 -3.62
CA PHE A 178 -4.36 -5.60 -4.05
C PHE A 178 -3.30 -4.71 -3.40
N PHE A 179 -2.44 -5.28 -2.58
CA PHE A 179 -1.37 -4.60 -1.86
C PHE A 179 -0.04 -5.33 -2.06
N VAL A 180 1.02 -4.54 -2.23
CA VAL A 180 2.38 -5.07 -2.43
C VAL A 180 3.26 -4.37 -1.42
N LEU A 181 3.93 -5.18 -0.59
CA LEU A 181 5.05 -4.76 0.24
C LEU A 181 6.33 -5.30 -0.41
N ALA A 182 7.11 -4.41 -1.03
CA ALA A 182 8.45 -4.78 -1.49
C ALA A 182 9.46 -4.54 -0.38
N THR A 183 10.48 -5.39 -0.26
CA THR A 183 11.60 -5.16 0.66
C THR A 183 12.89 -4.93 -0.11
N GLN A 184 13.77 -4.14 0.47
CA GLN A 184 15.15 -3.99 0.02
C GLN A 184 16.10 -4.24 1.18
N ASN A 185 17.17 -4.97 0.89
CA ASN A 185 18.28 -5.14 1.83
C ASN A 185 19.34 -4.06 1.54
N PRO A 186 19.60 -3.12 2.47
CA PRO A 186 20.53 -2.02 2.23
C PRO A 186 22.02 -2.44 2.32
N ILE A 187 22.33 -3.62 2.88
CA ILE A 187 23.71 -4.03 3.18
C ILE A 187 24.36 -4.78 2.00
N GLU A 188 23.56 -5.44 1.17
CA GLU A 188 24.04 -6.36 0.13
C GLU A 188 24.43 -5.59 -1.14
N GLN A 189 25.74 -5.45 -1.39
CA GLN A 189 26.27 -4.69 -2.54
C GLN A 189 26.58 -5.56 -3.76
N GLU A 190 26.75 -6.88 -3.59
CA GLU A 190 27.02 -7.79 -4.70
C GLU A 190 25.75 -8.37 -5.30
N GLY A 191 25.63 -8.33 -6.63
CA GLY A 191 24.50 -8.92 -7.35
C GLY A 191 23.17 -8.17 -7.16
N THR A 192 23.21 -6.90 -6.73
CA THR A 192 22.00 -6.08 -6.60
C THR A 192 21.82 -5.09 -7.75
N TYR A 193 20.56 -4.92 -8.14
CA TYR A 193 20.06 -4.00 -9.16
C TYR A 193 19.15 -2.99 -8.45
N PRO A 194 19.66 -1.79 -8.11
CA PRO A 194 18.85 -0.79 -7.43
C PRO A 194 17.66 -0.39 -8.32
N LEU A 195 16.50 -0.19 -7.69
CA LEU A 195 15.34 0.35 -8.39
C LEU A 195 15.65 1.78 -8.84
N PRO A 196 15.53 2.11 -10.13
CA PRO A 196 15.58 3.48 -10.60
C PRO A 196 14.55 4.35 -9.89
N GLU A 197 14.80 5.65 -9.81
CA GLU A 197 13.95 6.63 -9.14
C GLU A 197 12.52 6.63 -9.68
N ALA A 198 12.39 6.47 -11.01
CA ALA A 198 11.09 6.37 -11.67
C ALA A 198 10.29 5.13 -11.23
N GLN A 199 10.96 4.07 -10.79
CA GLN A 199 10.34 2.87 -10.24
C GLN A 199 10.02 3.03 -8.76
N LEU A 200 10.94 3.60 -7.98
CA LEU A 200 10.70 3.95 -6.58
C LEU A 200 9.48 4.86 -6.41
N ASP A 201 9.28 5.82 -7.32
CA ASP A 201 8.15 6.75 -7.28
C ASP A 201 6.78 6.07 -7.42
N ARG A 202 6.72 4.81 -7.89
CA ARG A 202 5.48 4.01 -7.95
C ARG A 202 5.02 3.50 -6.58
N PHE A 203 5.92 3.44 -5.60
CA PHE A 203 5.57 3.10 -4.21
C PHE A 203 5.05 4.34 -3.50
N MET A 204 3.88 4.24 -2.88
CA MET A 204 3.29 5.30 -2.10
C MET A 204 4.20 5.65 -0.91
N PHE A 205 4.55 4.65 -0.11
CA PHE A 205 5.36 4.80 1.09
C PHE A 205 6.71 4.10 1.01
N PHE A 206 7.72 4.74 1.58
CA PHE A 206 9.01 4.17 1.94
C PHE A 206 9.09 4.08 3.46
N ILE A 207 9.01 2.85 3.97
CA ILE A 207 8.94 2.55 5.40
C ILE A 207 10.30 2.06 5.87
N GLN A 208 10.91 2.79 6.80
CA GLN A 208 12.18 2.42 7.41
C GLN A 208 11.91 1.66 8.71
N VAL A 209 12.51 0.48 8.84
CA VAL A 209 12.42 -0.34 10.05
C VAL A 209 13.78 -0.36 10.73
N ASN A 210 13.83 0.21 11.94
CA ASN A 210 15.01 0.23 12.78
C ASN A 210 15.08 -1.00 13.68
N TYR A 211 16.24 -1.24 14.29
CA TYR A 211 16.36 -2.23 15.35
C TYR A 211 15.40 -1.93 16.50
N PRO A 212 14.81 -2.96 17.14
CA PRO A 212 13.99 -2.78 18.33
C PRO A 212 14.82 -2.16 19.46
N SER A 213 14.15 -1.44 20.35
CA SER A 213 14.76 -1.00 21.61
C SER A 213 15.14 -2.20 22.48
N LEU A 214 16.03 -1.98 23.46
CA LEU A 214 16.45 -3.03 24.40
C LEU A 214 15.24 -3.74 25.06
N GLY A 215 14.21 -3.00 25.44
CA GLY A 215 13.01 -3.57 26.06
C GLY A 215 12.19 -4.41 25.08
N GLU A 216 12.05 -3.96 23.84
CA GLU A 216 11.38 -4.71 22.78
C GLU A 216 12.17 -5.96 22.40
N GLU A 217 13.48 -5.88 22.30
CA GLU A 217 14.36 -7.01 21.99
C GLU A 217 14.33 -8.08 23.09
N GLN A 218 14.34 -7.66 24.36
CA GLN A 218 14.14 -8.58 25.49
C GLN A 218 12.78 -9.28 25.44
N ARG A 219 11.72 -8.56 25.06
CA ARG A 219 10.39 -9.16 24.87
C ARG A 219 10.37 -10.13 23.70
N ILE A 220 10.95 -9.75 22.55
CA ILE A 220 11.09 -10.64 21.39
C ILE A 220 11.81 -11.92 21.80
N ALA A 221 12.94 -11.82 22.51
CA ALA A 221 13.67 -12.98 22.98
C ALA A 221 12.82 -13.89 23.88
N ARG A 222 12.03 -13.34 24.80
CA ARG A 222 11.17 -14.13 25.71
C ARG A 222 9.95 -14.74 25.02
N GLU A 223 9.27 -13.96 24.20
CA GLU A 223 7.98 -14.32 23.61
C GLU A 223 8.15 -15.23 22.37
N THR A 224 9.27 -15.13 21.65
CA THR A 224 9.52 -15.95 20.45
C THR A 224 10.29 -17.26 20.70
N THR A 225 10.97 -17.38 21.84
CA THR A 225 11.69 -18.63 22.22
C THR A 225 10.87 -19.56 23.11
N GLY A 226 9.66 -19.13 23.51
CA GLY A 226 8.75 -19.90 24.34
C GLY A 226 7.76 -20.74 23.52
N ALA A 227 6.53 -20.88 24.04
CA ALA A 227 5.44 -21.52 23.32
C ALA A 227 5.03 -20.67 22.09
N PRO A 228 4.58 -21.31 20.99
CA PRO A 228 4.10 -20.57 19.82
C PRO A 228 2.95 -19.63 20.21
N PRO A 229 2.87 -18.45 19.58
CA PRO A 229 1.81 -17.48 19.88
C PRO A 229 0.43 -18.05 19.55
N PRO A 230 -0.63 -17.56 20.20
CA PRO A 230 -1.99 -17.98 19.90
C PRO A 230 -2.35 -17.63 18.44
N PRO A 231 -3.25 -18.41 17.81
CA PRO A 231 -3.71 -18.11 16.46
C PRO A 231 -4.40 -16.74 16.43
N LEU A 232 -4.13 -15.97 15.37
CA LEU A 232 -4.72 -14.65 15.18
C LEU A 232 -6.18 -14.75 14.76
N ALA A 233 -7.03 -13.92 15.36
CA ALA A 233 -8.42 -13.78 14.97
C ALA A 233 -8.55 -13.06 13.62
N LYS A 234 -9.47 -13.56 12.78
CA LYS A 234 -9.91 -12.88 11.55
C LYS A 234 -10.90 -11.77 11.94
N LEU A 235 -10.51 -10.51 11.74
CA LEU A 235 -11.28 -9.35 12.21
C LEU A 235 -12.01 -8.61 11.09
N ILE A 236 -11.46 -8.64 9.87
CA ILE A 236 -12.02 -7.96 8.70
C ILE A 236 -11.86 -8.87 7.46
N GLN A 237 -12.68 -8.66 6.44
CA GLN A 237 -12.61 -9.32 5.13
C GLN A 237 -12.36 -8.30 3.99
N GLY A 238 -11.95 -8.79 2.82
CA GLY A 238 -11.58 -7.94 1.68
C GLY A 238 -12.66 -6.96 1.24
N GLU A 239 -13.93 -7.37 1.26
CA GLU A 239 -15.08 -6.52 0.90
C GLU A 239 -15.22 -5.33 1.85
N GLN A 240 -15.01 -5.55 3.15
CA GLN A 240 -15.03 -4.50 4.16
C GLN A 240 -13.84 -3.56 3.99
N VAL A 241 -12.65 -4.08 3.67
CA VAL A 241 -11.46 -3.25 3.37
C VAL A 241 -11.76 -2.32 2.20
N MET A 242 -12.36 -2.85 1.12
CA MET A 242 -12.75 -2.04 -0.03
C MET A 242 -13.80 -0.97 0.33
N ALA A 243 -14.77 -1.30 1.17
CA ALA A 243 -15.75 -0.33 1.65
C ALA A 243 -15.08 0.83 2.42
N PHE A 244 -14.10 0.53 3.28
CA PHE A 244 -13.32 1.56 3.97
C PHE A 244 -12.43 2.37 3.00
N GLN A 245 -11.84 1.75 1.98
CA GLN A 245 -11.09 2.49 0.94
C GLN A 245 -11.97 3.49 0.18
N GLU A 246 -13.26 3.18 0.01
CA GLU A 246 -14.22 4.12 -0.60
C GLU A 246 -14.56 5.28 0.35
N VAL A 247 -14.70 5.02 1.66
CA VAL A 247 -14.88 6.06 2.67
C VAL A 247 -13.68 7.01 2.70
N VAL A 248 -12.45 6.47 2.68
CA VAL A 248 -11.21 7.26 2.65
C VAL A 248 -11.18 8.24 1.47
N GLN A 249 -11.65 7.83 0.29
CA GLN A 249 -11.68 8.71 -0.88
C GLN A 249 -12.64 9.90 -0.69
N ARG A 250 -13.77 9.68 -0.02
CA ARG A 250 -14.83 10.69 0.20
C ARG A 250 -14.50 11.70 1.30
N VAL A 251 -13.54 11.40 2.17
CA VAL A 251 -13.19 12.32 3.26
C VAL A 251 -12.77 13.69 2.72
N PRO A 252 -13.40 14.77 3.22
CA PRO A 252 -13.10 16.13 2.80
C PRO A 252 -11.68 16.52 3.24
N VAL A 253 -11.05 17.35 2.41
CA VAL A 253 -9.73 17.94 2.67
C VAL A 253 -9.89 19.44 2.49
N PRO A 254 -9.62 20.26 3.52
CA PRO A 254 -9.64 21.71 3.39
C PRO A 254 -8.65 22.23 2.34
N ASP A 255 -8.97 23.31 1.65
CA ASP A 255 -8.12 23.89 0.59
C ASP A 255 -6.70 24.21 1.08
N HIS A 256 -6.57 24.75 2.30
CA HIS A 256 -5.25 25.06 2.87
C HIS A 256 -4.35 23.82 3.03
N ILE A 257 -4.92 22.62 3.20
CA ILE A 257 -4.14 21.37 3.26
C ILE A 257 -3.62 21.00 1.86
N TYR A 258 -4.44 21.18 0.82
CA TYR A 258 -3.99 21.01 -0.56
C TYR A 258 -2.86 21.98 -0.90
N ASP A 259 -3.04 23.27 -0.56
CA ASP A 259 -2.03 24.31 -0.79
C ASP A 259 -0.73 23.97 -0.06
N THR A 260 -0.82 23.55 1.21
CA THR A 260 0.35 23.17 1.99
C THR A 260 1.05 21.93 1.44
N ALA A 261 0.32 20.92 0.98
CA ALA A 261 0.90 19.73 0.36
C ALA A 261 1.61 20.07 -0.96
N VAL A 262 1.02 20.96 -1.77
CA VAL A 262 1.63 21.45 -3.01
C VAL A 262 2.88 22.26 -2.69
N ASP A 263 2.81 23.18 -1.73
CA ASP A 263 3.93 24.02 -1.31
C ASP A 263 5.08 23.16 -0.79
N LEU A 264 4.82 22.22 0.13
CA LEU A 264 5.81 21.27 0.64
C LEU A 264 6.53 20.54 -0.50
N VAL A 265 5.78 19.98 -1.46
CA VAL A 265 6.40 19.26 -2.59
C VAL A 265 7.18 20.20 -3.50
N ARG A 266 6.67 21.42 -3.78
CA ARG A 266 7.36 22.40 -4.62
C ARG A 266 8.66 22.88 -3.95
N ARG A 267 8.66 23.07 -2.63
CA ARG A 267 9.83 23.47 -1.85
C ARG A 267 10.96 22.44 -1.89
N SER A 268 10.66 21.18 -2.21
CA SER A 268 11.71 20.15 -2.37
C SER A 268 12.46 20.24 -3.71
N ARG A 269 12.01 21.07 -4.67
CA ARG A 269 12.54 21.08 -6.05
C ARG A 269 13.63 22.15 -6.20
N PRO A 270 14.92 21.76 -6.31
CA PRO A 270 16.00 22.73 -6.43
C PRO A 270 15.90 23.52 -7.74
N ARG A 271 16.60 24.66 -7.79
CA ARG A 271 16.72 25.59 -8.93
C ARG A 271 15.40 26.25 -9.34
N THR A 272 14.57 26.59 -8.36
CA THR A 272 13.37 27.42 -8.56
C THR A 272 13.47 28.68 -7.71
N ASP A 273 12.85 29.79 -8.14
CA ASP A 273 13.01 31.09 -7.46
C ASP A 273 12.38 31.13 -6.06
N LEU A 274 11.56 30.14 -5.73
CA LEU A 274 10.77 30.05 -4.50
C LEU A 274 11.37 29.12 -3.45
N VAL A 275 12.51 28.47 -3.72
CA VAL A 275 13.13 27.53 -2.77
C VAL A 275 14.18 28.19 -1.88
N PRO A 276 14.22 27.85 -0.58
CA PRO A 276 15.30 28.25 0.30
C PRO A 276 16.68 27.85 -0.23
N GLU A 277 17.70 28.68 -0.02
CA GLU A 277 19.07 28.40 -0.50
C GLU A 277 19.62 27.06 -0.04
N TRP A 278 19.25 26.62 1.16
CA TRP A 278 19.70 25.36 1.72
C TRP A 278 19.16 24.13 0.95
N ILE A 279 18.00 24.24 0.30
CA ILE A 279 17.49 23.18 -0.60
C ILE A 279 18.40 23.07 -1.83
N ASN A 280 18.77 24.20 -2.43
CA ASN A 280 19.71 24.22 -3.57
C ASN A 280 21.08 23.67 -3.18
N LYS A 281 21.48 23.84 -1.93
CA LYS A 281 22.74 23.33 -1.39
C LYS A 281 22.75 21.80 -1.25
N TRP A 282 21.65 21.18 -0.83
CA TRP A 282 21.64 19.78 -0.40
C TRP A 282 20.81 18.81 -1.25
N VAL A 283 19.82 19.32 -1.99
CA VAL A 283 18.91 18.47 -2.78
C VAL A 283 19.37 18.41 -4.23
N ALA A 284 19.61 17.20 -4.74
CA ALA A 284 19.88 16.93 -6.15
C ALA A 284 18.57 16.88 -6.96
N TRP A 285 17.55 16.21 -6.42
CA TRP A 285 16.27 16.01 -7.09
C TRP A 285 15.11 16.04 -6.09
N GLY A 286 14.06 16.79 -6.42
CA GLY A 286 12.88 16.96 -5.57
C GLY A 286 11.70 16.09 -5.96
N ALA A 287 10.68 16.09 -5.11
CA ALA A 287 9.49 15.27 -5.28
C ALA A 287 8.58 15.75 -6.43
N GLY A 288 8.07 14.80 -7.21
CA GLY A 288 7.14 15.04 -8.32
C GLY A 288 5.68 15.24 -7.90
N PRO A 289 4.75 15.54 -8.83
CA PRO A 289 3.33 15.73 -8.53
C PRO A 289 2.65 14.52 -7.88
N ARG A 290 3.16 13.31 -8.14
CA ARG A 290 2.68 12.07 -7.51
C ARG A 290 2.83 12.10 -5.98
N ALA A 291 3.85 12.79 -5.46
CA ALA A 291 4.03 12.99 -4.03
C ALA A 291 2.85 13.73 -3.41
N VAL A 292 2.32 14.78 -4.07
CA VAL A 292 1.14 15.50 -3.59
C VAL A 292 -0.06 14.56 -3.51
N GLN A 293 -0.27 13.73 -4.54
CA GLN A 293 -1.37 12.77 -4.54
C GLN A 293 -1.26 11.76 -3.39
N TYR A 294 -0.05 11.24 -3.13
CA TYR A 294 0.17 10.30 -2.03
C TYR A 294 0.13 10.95 -0.64
N LEU A 295 0.57 12.21 -0.50
CA LEU A 295 0.39 12.98 0.72
C LEU A 295 -1.09 13.12 1.05
N ILE A 296 -1.92 13.54 0.09
CA ILE A 296 -3.36 13.71 0.32
C ILE A 296 -4.05 12.38 0.58
N ARG A 297 -3.78 11.33 -0.22
CA ARG A 297 -4.38 10.01 0.01
C ARG A 297 -3.96 9.41 1.35
N GLY A 298 -2.69 9.57 1.72
CA GLY A 298 -2.15 9.15 3.01
C GLY A 298 -2.79 9.90 4.16
N ALA A 299 -2.92 11.23 4.06
CA ALA A 299 -3.52 12.07 5.08
C ALA A 299 -5.02 11.75 5.27
N LYS A 300 -5.76 11.50 4.17
CA LYS A 300 -7.15 11.00 4.24
C LYS A 300 -7.23 9.66 4.97
N ALA A 301 -6.37 8.71 4.63
CA ALA A 301 -6.36 7.40 5.25
C ALA A 301 -5.96 7.48 6.74
N HIS A 302 -4.97 8.31 7.09
CA HIS A 302 -4.57 8.57 8.47
C HIS A 302 -5.73 9.20 9.27
N ALA A 303 -6.38 10.24 8.75
CA ALA A 303 -7.52 10.88 9.39
C ALA A 303 -8.64 9.87 9.71
N VAL A 304 -9.05 9.07 8.72
CA VAL A 304 -10.11 8.06 8.88
C VAL A 304 -9.70 6.96 9.86
N LEU A 305 -8.45 6.51 9.82
CA LEU A 305 -7.93 5.48 10.73
C LEU A 305 -8.00 5.93 12.20
N HIS A 306 -7.78 7.22 12.46
CA HIS A 306 -7.89 7.83 13.79
C HIS A 306 -9.32 8.30 14.15
N GLY A 307 -10.30 8.08 13.27
CA GLY A 307 -11.70 8.44 13.49
C GLY A 307 -12.03 9.92 13.23
N SER A 308 -11.17 10.63 12.50
CA SER A 308 -11.41 12.00 12.07
C SER A 308 -12.24 12.05 10.79
N TYR A 309 -13.25 12.92 10.77
CA TYR A 309 -14.15 13.11 9.61
C TYR A 309 -13.64 14.14 8.59
N LEU A 310 -12.52 14.80 8.87
CA LEU A 310 -11.90 15.85 8.06
C LEU A 310 -10.38 15.76 8.23
N VAL A 311 -9.63 15.94 7.14
CA VAL A 311 -8.16 15.96 7.19
C VAL A 311 -7.64 17.23 7.85
N ARG A 312 -6.64 17.07 8.72
CA ARG A 312 -5.92 18.12 9.44
C ARG A 312 -4.45 18.14 9.04
N MET A 313 -3.75 19.20 9.45
CA MET A 313 -2.31 19.33 9.24
C MET A 313 -1.51 18.18 9.86
N GLU A 314 -1.90 17.71 11.04
CA GLU A 314 -1.25 16.57 11.71
C GLU A 314 -1.27 15.29 10.86
N ASP A 315 -2.35 15.06 10.10
CA ASP A 315 -2.46 13.90 9.21
C ASP A 315 -1.50 14.00 8.02
N LEU A 316 -1.31 15.22 7.49
CA LEU A 316 -0.36 15.49 6.41
C LEU A 316 1.09 15.28 6.88
N GLU A 317 1.40 15.76 8.08
CA GLU A 317 2.73 15.62 8.69
C GLU A 317 3.06 14.15 9.01
N ALA A 318 2.08 13.39 9.52
CA ALA A 318 2.26 11.98 9.87
C ALA A 318 2.68 11.12 8.68
N VAL A 319 2.22 11.44 7.47
CA VAL A 319 2.55 10.72 6.23
C VAL A 319 3.67 11.36 5.43
N ALA A 320 4.20 12.52 5.83
CA ALA A 320 5.19 13.26 5.06
C ALA A 320 6.50 12.48 4.88
N HIS A 321 7.04 11.91 5.96
CA HIS A 321 8.26 11.09 5.91
C HIS A 321 8.13 9.88 4.97
N PRO A 322 7.17 8.96 5.17
CA PRO A 322 7.07 7.79 4.32
C PRO A 322 6.77 8.15 2.86
N VAL A 323 6.11 9.28 2.57
CA VAL A 323 5.88 9.70 1.18
C VAL A 323 7.12 10.34 0.55
N LEU A 324 7.88 11.16 1.29
CA LEU A 324 8.91 12.00 0.68
C LEU A 324 10.32 11.39 0.72
N ALA A 325 10.59 10.45 1.62
CA ALA A 325 11.94 9.94 1.88
C ALA A 325 12.67 9.42 0.62
N HIS A 326 11.97 8.65 -0.24
CA HIS A 326 12.52 8.13 -1.50
C HIS A 326 12.33 9.05 -2.70
N ARG A 327 11.72 10.22 -2.51
CA ARG A 327 11.42 11.19 -3.58
C ARG A 327 12.29 12.44 -3.51
N ILE A 328 12.99 12.64 -2.39
CA ILE A 328 13.96 13.71 -2.21
C ILE A 328 15.34 13.07 -2.19
N LEU A 329 16.14 13.34 -3.21
CA LEU A 329 17.49 12.82 -3.33
C LEU A 329 18.50 13.88 -2.92
N THR A 330 19.40 13.50 -2.02
CA THR A 330 20.52 14.34 -1.59
C THR A 330 21.65 14.30 -2.61
N ASN A 331 22.36 15.43 -2.73
CA ASN A 331 23.57 15.50 -3.54
C ASN A 331 24.82 15.02 -2.75
N PHE A 332 25.96 14.90 -3.43
CA PHE A 332 27.22 14.48 -2.78
C PHE A 332 27.65 15.40 -1.63
N GLN A 333 27.37 16.70 -1.71
CA GLN A 333 27.69 17.65 -0.65
C GLN A 333 26.88 17.38 0.61
N ALA A 334 25.57 17.13 0.48
CA ALA A 334 24.72 16.73 1.58
C ALA A 334 25.21 15.43 2.22
N GLN A 335 25.59 14.44 1.41
CA GLN A 335 26.16 13.19 1.93
C GLN A 335 27.46 13.42 2.73
N ALA A 336 28.36 14.28 2.22
CA ALA A 336 29.60 14.64 2.92
C ALA A 336 29.34 15.39 4.25
N GLU A 337 28.28 16.20 4.30
CA GLU A 337 27.83 16.91 5.51
C GLU A 337 26.95 16.04 6.43
N GLY A 338 26.74 14.75 6.10
CA GLY A 338 25.91 13.83 6.88
C GLY A 338 24.39 14.13 6.84
N MET A 339 23.95 14.94 5.86
CA MET A 339 22.56 15.31 5.66
C MET A 339 21.79 14.21 4.93
N THR A 340 20.69 13.79 5.53
CA THR A 340 19.77 12.76 5.00
C THR A 340 18.48 13.37 4.47
N SER A 341 17.78 12.64 3.59
CA SER A 341 16.45 13.04 3.12
C SER A 341 15.45 13.21 4.27
N THR A 342 15.53 12.37 5.30
CA THR A 342 14.71 12.46 6.52
C THR A 342 14.92 13.82 7.22
N GLN A 343 16.17 14.22 7.45
CA GLN A 343 16.48 15.51 8.10
C GLN A 343 16.05 16.71 7.25
N ILE A 344 16.11 16.59 5.92
CA ILE A 344 15.60 17.61 5.00
C ILE A 344 14.08 17.75 5.17
N ILE A 345 13.35 16.62 5.20
CA ILE A 345 11.89 16.62 5.40
C ILE A 345 11.53 17.23 6.77
N ASP A 346 12.22 16.84 7.84
CA ASP A 346 12.02 17.41 9.19
C ASP A 346 12.14 18.94 9.18
N ARG A 347 13.18 19.46 8.50
CA ARG A 347 13.40 20.89 8.38
C ARG A 347 12.28 21.58 7.60
N MET A 348 11.84 21.00 6.48
CA MET A 348 10.75 21.55 5.67
C MET A 348 9.44 21.62 6.47
N LEU A 349 9.10 20.55 7.20
CA LEU A 349 7.92 20.53 8.07
C LEU A 349 8.02 21.55 9.20
N GLY A 350 9.21 21.71 9.79
CA GLY A 350 9.48 22.72 10.81
C GLY A 350 9.28 24.17 10.30
N GLU A 351 9.73 24.47 9.09
CA GLU A 351 9.55 25.80 8.47
C GLU A 351 8.07 26.09 8.20
N ILE A 352 7.32 25.13 7.64
CA ILE A 352 5.87 25.27 7.38
C ILE A 352 5.09 25.49 8.70
N ARG A 353 5.39 24.72 9.76
CA ARG A 353 4.79 24.93 11.09
C ARG A 353 5.06 26.33 11.63
N GLY A 354 6.26 26.86 11.38
CA GLY A 354 6.66 28.19 11.82
C GLY A 354 5.89 29.31 11.11
N GLU A 355 5.62 29.14 9.83
CA GLU A 355 4.86 30.09 9.01
C GLU A 355 3.37 30.10 9.39
N GLN A 356 2.77 28.92 9.61
CA GLN A 356 1.37 28.81 10.03
C GLN A 356 1.08 29.37 11.43
N ARG A 357 2.09 29.49 12.30
CA ARG A 357 1.96 30.14 13.62
C ARG A 357 2.08 31.66 13.55
N ARG A 358 2.56 32.20 12.43
CA ARG A 358 2.82 33.63 12.22
C ARG A 358 1.75 34.33 11.38
N GLY A 359 1.05 33.58 10.52
CA GLY A 359 -0.19 34.02 9.86
C GLY A 359 -1.39 33.76 10.76
#